data_AF-A0A925FLI4-F1
#
_entry.id   AF-A0A925FLI4-F1
#
_cell.length_a   1.000
_cell.length_b   1.000
_cell.length_c   1.000
_cell.angle_alpha   90.00
_cell.angle_beta   90.00
_cell.angle_gamma   90.00
#
_symmetry.space_group_name_H-M   'P 1'
#
loop_
_entity.id
_entity.type
_entity.pdbx_description
1 polymer ?
#
loop_
_entity_poly.entity_id
_entity_poly.type
_entity_poly.pdbx_seq_one_letter_code
_entity_poly.pdbx_strand_id
1 'polypeptide(L)'
;MVEKLTVIFFIVLCLLLGFYLILSPWDTLFGNWAENYLLVFVSDRIGIPTLQKTVASNWFRGAVTGLGVVNLSIAFWEAAHFNQSVAMLKGTNENVGK
;
A
#
# COMPACT_ATOMS: atom_id res chain seq x y z
N MET A 1 11.90 21.27 9.37
CA MET A 1 12.22 20.02 10.11
C MET A 1 11.09 19.01 9.95
N VAL A 2 9.84 19.47 9.93
CA VAL A 2 8.64 18.67 9.64
C VAL A 2 8.70 18.01 8.25
N GLU A 3 9.23 18.68 7.24
CA GLU A 3 9.29 18.20 5.85
C GLU A 3 10.11 16.90 5.73
N LYS A 4 11.28 16.85 6.40
CA LYS A 4 12.12 15.65 6.44
C LYS A 4 11.38 14.49 7.12
N LEU A 5 10.70 14.77 8.22
CA LEU A 5 9.93 13.76 8.95
C LEU A 5 8.78 13.23 8.08
N THR A 6 8.08 14.10 7.34
CA THR A 6 7.00 13.71 6.43
C THR A 6 7.49 12.80 5.32
N VAL A 7 8.63 13.12 4.68
CA VAL A 7 9.20 12.25 3.62
C VAL A 7 9.63 10.91 4.21
N ILE A 8 10.29 10.89 5.37
CA ILE A 8 10.68 9.64 6.04
C ILE A 8 9.44 8.80 6.36
N PHE A 9 8.40 9.43 6.92
CA PHE A 9 7.16 8.75 7.26
C PHE A 9 6.47 8.18 6.01
N PHE A 10 6.44 8.94 4.92
CA PHE A 10 5.92 8.49 3.64
C PHE A 10 6.67 7.25 3.11
N ILE A 11 8.00 7.29 3.09
CA ILE A 11 8.85 6.14 2.68
C ILE A 11 8.53 4.92 3.54
N VAL A 12 8.50 5.09 4.86
CA VAL A 12 8.21 4.00 5.81
C VAL A 12 6.81 3.42 5.56
N LEU A 13 5.79 4.26 5.37
CA LEU A 13 4.44 3.78 5.04
C LEU A 13 4.41 3.00 3.73
N CYS A 14 5.05 3.49 2.67
CA CYS A 14 5.14 2.77 1.40
C CYS A 14 5.89 1.43 1.54
N LEU A 15 6.95 1.37 2.35
CA LEU A 15 7.62 0.10 2.64
C LEU A 15 6.70 -0.87 3.38
N LEU A 16 6.12 -0.47 4.51
CA LEU A 16 5.25 -1.34 5.30
C LEU A 16 4.04 -1.81 4.49
N LEU A 17 3.36 -0.89 3.80
CA LEU A 17 2.21 -1.22 2.97
C LEU A 17 2.63 -2.10 1.79
N GLY A 18 3.76 -1.81 1.15
CA GLY A 18 4.30 -2.61 0.05
C GLY A 18 4.55 -4.06 0.45
N PHE A 19 5.26 -4.26 1.57
CA PHE A 19 5.47 -5.60 2.13
C PHE A 19 4.16 -6.28 2.51
N TYR A 20 3.24 -5.57 3.15
CA TYR A 20 1.93 -6.11 3.53
C TYR A 20 1.13 -6.57 2.30
N LEU A 21 1.08 -5.76 1.25
CA LEU A 21 0.36 -6.10 0.00
C LEU A 21 1.02 -7.26 -0.77
N ILE A 22 2.35 -7.39 -0.70
CA ILE A 22 3.04 -8.53 -1.30
C ILE A 22 2.73 -9.82 -0.56
N LEU A 23 2.68 -9.78 0.78
CA LEU A 23 2.65 -11.00 1.59
C LEU A 23 1.24 -11.45 1.98
N SER A 24 0.32 -10.50 2.20
CA SER A 24 -1.07 -10.79 2.60
C SER A 24 -1.83 -11.76 1.69
N PRO A 25 -1.68 -11.75 0.34
CA PRO A 25 -2.53 -12.58 -0.52
C PRO A 25 -2.09 -14.05 -0.61
N TRP A 26 -0.95 -14.43 -0.02
CA TRP A 26 -0.34 -15.75 -0.22
C TRP A 26 -0.52 -16.70 0.97
N ASP A 27 -1.34 -16.32 1.95
CA ASP A 27 -1.68 -17.15 3.11
C ASP A 27 -0.47 -17.57 3.97
N THR A 28 0.71 -16.99 3.75
CA THR A 28 1.97 -17.42 4.39
C THR A 28 2.16 -16.86 5.80
N LEU A 29 1.72 -15.62 6.04
CA LEU A 29 2.00 -14.88 7.28
C LEU A 29 0.75 -14.41 8.03
N PHE A 30 -0.33 -14.08 7.32
CA PHE A 30 -1.49 -13.37 7.89
C PHE A 30 -2.77 -14.22 7.94
N GLY A 31 -2.66 -15.53 7.73
CA GLY A 31 -3.81 -16.43 7.65
C GLY A 31 -4.48 -16.42 6.27
N ASN A 32 -5.69 -16.98 6.19
CA ASN A 32 -6.37 -17.22 4.93
C ASN A 32 -6.99 -15.92 4.35
N TRP A 33 -6.34 -15.37 3.33
CA TRP A 33 -6.71 -14.17 2.57
C TRP A 33 -8.16 -14.18 2.08
N ALA A 34 -8.63 -15.34 1.62
CA ALA A 34 -9.97 -15.50 1.05
C ALA A 34 -11.07 -15.73 2.09
N GLU A 35 -10.72 -15.88 3.37
CA GLU A 35 -11.65 -16.19 4.46
C GLU A 35 -11.62 -15.10 5.55
N ASN A 36 -11.64 -13.84 5.10
CA ASN A 36 -11.78 -12.70 5.98
C ASN A 36 -13.24 -12.47 6.36
N TYR A 37 -13.51 -12.24 7.65
CA TYR A 37 -14.86 -11.99 8.17
C TYR A 37 -15.59 -10.87 7.42
N LEU A 38 -14.86 -9.80 7.06
CA LEU A 38 -15.39 -8.70 6.26
C LEU A 38 -15.79 -9.14 4.85
N LEU A 39 -14.97 -9.96 4.19
CA LEU A 39 -15.24 -10.44 2.84
C LEU A 39 -16.47 -11.36 2.83
N VAL A 40 -16.60 -12.22 3.85
CA VAL A 40 -17.77 -13.08 4.05
C VAL A 40 -19.01 -12.23 4.28
N PHE A 41 -18.97 -11.29 5.23
CA PHE A 41 -20.09 -10.41 5.54
C PHE A 41 -20.55 -9.58 4.33
N VAL A 42 -19.60 -9.03 3.56
CA VAL A 42 -19.89 -8.24 2.36
C VAL A 42 -20.44 -9.12 1.23
N SER A 43 -19.85 -10.30 1.01
CA SER A 43 -20.33 -11.24 -0.02
C SER A 43 -21.75 -11.71 0.28
N ASP A 44 -22.05 -11.96 1.56
CA ASP A 44 -23.38 -12.37 2.03
C ASP A 44 -24.39 -11.22 1.91
N ARG A 45 -24.02 -10.01 2.36
CA ARG A 45 -24.91 -8.84 2.32
C ARG A 45 -25.22 -8.34 0.91
N ILE A 46 -24.27 -8.45 -0.01
CA ILE A 46 -24.43 -8.03 -1.41
C ILE A 46 -24.98 -9.19 -2.27
N GLY A 47 -24.97 -10.43 -1.76
CA GLY A 47 -25.48 -11.61 -2.47
C GLY A 47 -24.61 -12.02 -3.66
N ILE A 48 -23.32 -11.66 -3.66
CA ILE A 48 -22.39 -11.93 -4.76
C ILE A 48 -21.33 -12.93 -4.30
N PRO A 49 -21.61 -14.25 -4.37
CA PRO A 49 -20.65 -15.29 -3.98
C PRO A 49 -19.44 -15.38 -4.92
N THR A 50 -19.51 -14.76 -6.12
CA THR A 50 -18.36 -14.65 -7.03
C THR A 50 -17.29 -13.69 -6.51
N LEU A 51 -17.62 -12.75 -5.62
CA LEU A 51 -16.64 -11.80 -5.06
C LEU A 51 -15.54 -12.54 -4.31
N GLN A 52 -15.91 -13.51 -3.46
CA GLN A 52 -14.95 -14.33 -2.73
C GLN A 52 -14.07 -15.15 -3.68
N LYS A 53 -14.64 -15.71 -4.76
CA LYS A 53 -13.88 -16.45 -5.78
C LYS A 53 -12.89 -15.56 -6.52
N THR A 54 -13.28 -14.34 -6.87
CA THR A 54 -12.40 -13.37 -7.53
C THR A 54 -11.25 -12.98 -6.63
N VAL A 55 -11.51 -12.67 -5.35
CA VAL A 55 -10.47 -12.31 -4.37
C VAL A 55 -9.54 -13.48 -4.08
N ALA A 56 -10.06 -14.70 -4.08
CA ALA A 56 -9.27 -15.92 -3.91
C ALA A 56 -8.41 -16.27 -5.13
N SER A 57 -8.71 -15.72 -6.31
CA SER A 57 -8.01 -16.07 -7.55
C SER A 57 -6.55 -15.64 -7.54
N ASN A 58 -5.67 -16.47 -8.13
CA ASN A 58 -4.24 -16.15 -8.27
C ASN A 58 -3.99 -14.89 -9.09
N TRP A 59 -4.91 -14.54 -10.01
CA TRP A 59 -4.81 -13.30 -10.77
C TRP A 59 -4.99 -12.08 -9.87
N PHE A 60 -6.02 -12.09 -9.01
CA PHE A 60 -6.25 -11.00 -8.05
C PHE A 60 -5.12 -10.91 -7.02
N ARG A 61 -4.67 -12.05 -6.47
CA ARG A 61 -3.51 -12.13 -5.55
C ARG A 61 -2.25 -11.52 -6.21
N GLY A 62 -2.03 -11.83 -7.49
CA GLY A 62 -0.94 -11.25 -8.29
C GLY A 62 -1.08 -9.74 -8.48
N ALA A 63 -2.30 -9.24 -8.74
CA ALA A 63 -2.55 -7.80 -8.87
C ALA A 63 -2.25 -7.05 -7.56
N VAL A 64 -2.70 -7.58 -6.41
CA VAL A 64 -2.39 -7.02 -5.08
C VAL A 64 -0.89 -7.03 -4.79
N THR A 65 -0.21 -8.13 -5.15
CA THR A 65 1.26 -8.24 -5.04
C THR A 65 1.96 -7.19 -5.91
N GLY A 66 1.49 -6.99 -7.15
CA GLY A 66 2.00 -5.97 -8.06
C GLY A 66 1.87 -4.56 -7.49
N LEU A 67 0.73 -4.22 -6.86
CA LEU A 67 0.56 -2.95 -6.14
C LEU A 67 1.56 -2.80 -4.98
N GLY A 68 1.89 -3.90 -4.30
CA GLY A 68 2.91 -3.89 -3.26
C GLY A 68 4.32 -3.64 -3.81
N VAL A 69 4.68 -4.25 -4.94
CA VAL A 69 5.95 -4.01 -5.64
C VAL A 69 6.07 -2.55 -6.09
N VAL A 70 4.98 -1.96 -6.60
CA VAL A 70 4.95 -0.53 -6.96
C VAL A 70 5.21 0.35 -5.73
N ASN A 71 4.58 0.06 -4.59
CA ASN A 71 4.84 0.78 -3.33
C ASN A 71 6.32 0.70 -2.91
N LEU A 72 6.92 -0.50 -2.96
CA LEU A 72 8.35 -0.66 -2.65
C LEU A 72 9.23 0.14 -3.62
N SER A 73 8.89 0.12 -4.91
CA SER A 73 9.64 0.86 -5.94
C SER A 73 9.60 2.37 -5.69
N ILE A 74 8.43 2.90 -5.33
CA ILE A 74 8.25 4.31 -4.95
C ILE A 74 9.07 4.63 -3.69
N ALA A 75 9.00 3.77 -2.67
CA ALA A 75 9.78 3.99 -1.44
C ALA A 75 11.28 4.03 -1.69
N PHE A 76 11.82 3.11 -2.50
CA PHE A 76 13.23 3.11 -2.87
C PHE A 76 13.61 4.33 -3.71
N TRP A 77 12.73 4.76 -4.62
CA TRP A 77 12.94 5.97 -5.42
C TRP A 77 13.02 7.22 -4.54
N GLU A 78 12.07 7.39 -3.62
CA GLU A 78 12.03 8.49 -2.66
C GLU A 78 13.22 8.47 -1.70
N ALA A 79 13.66 7.29 -1.26
CA ALA A 79 14.86 7.16 -0.45
C ALA A 79 16.13 7.60 -1.22
N ALA A 80 16.24 7.24 -2.50
CA ALA A 80 17.36 7.65 -3.35
C ALA A 80 17.36 9.17 -3.65
N HIS A 81 16.17 9.76 -3.82
CA HIS A 81 15.99 11.18 -4.16
C HIS A 81 15.58 12.05 -2.96
N PHE A 82 15.84 11.59 -1.74
CA PHE A 82 15.32 12.16 -0.49
C PHE A 82 15.50 13.69 -0.38
N ASN A 83 16.69 14.20 -0.72
CA ASN A 83 16.98 15.63 -0.63
C ASN A 83 16.12 16.48 -1.58
N GLN A 84 15.79 15.94 -2.75
CA GLN A 84 14.95 16.63 -3.73
C GLN A 84 13.49 16.66 -3.25
N SER A 85 12.96 15.55 -2.75
CA SER A 85 11.60 15.46 -2.21
C SER A 85 11.40 16.40 -1.02
N VAL A 86 12.38 16.48 -0.11
CA VAL A 86 12.36 17.43 1.01
C VAL A 86 12.41 18.88 0.52
N ALA A 87 13.24 19.18 -0.49
CA ALA A 87 13.33 20.53 -1.04
C ALA A 87 12.02 20.98 -1.71
N MET A 88 11.33 20.08 -2.43
CA MET A 88 10.02 20.36 -3.01
C MET A 88 8.98 20.69 -1.96
N LEU A 89 8.90 19.89 -0.88
CA LEU A 89 7.95 20.16 0.21
C LEU A 89 8.24 21.48 0.92
N LYS A 90 9.52 21.80 1.14
CA LYS A 90 9.92 23.07 1.73
C LYS A 90 9.51 24.26 0.86
N GLY A 91 9.75 24.18 -0.45
CA GLY A 91 9.38 25.23 -1.41
C GLY A 91 7.87 25.46 -1.50
N THR A 92 7.06 24.40 -1.42
CA THR A 92 5.59 24.50 -1.36
C THR A 92 5.12 25.19 -0.09
N ASN A 93 5.71 24.86 1.07
CA ASN A 93 5.32 25.43 2.36
C ASN A 93 5.56 26.96 2.40
N GLU A 94 6.68 27.43 1.84
CA GLU A 94 7.02 28.86 1.78
C GLU A 94 6.07 29.68 0.87
N ASN A 95 5.42 29.04 -0.10
CA ASN A 95 4.45 29.69 -0.99
C ASN A 95 3.02 29.75 -0.41
N VAL A 96 2.65 28.80 0.45
CA VAL A 96 1.33 28.78 1.12
C VAL A 96 1.27 29.74 2.31
N GLY A 97 2.42 30.09 2.90
CA GLY A 97 2.51 31.02 4.02
C GLY A 97 2.56 32.51 3.65
N LYS A 98 2.47 32.86 2.36
CA LYS A 98 2.40 34.24 1.85
C LYS A 98 0.98 34.55 1.39
#